data_AF-A0A2T4IDS7-F1
#
_entry.id   AF-A0A2T4IDS7-F1
#
_cell.length_a   1.000
_cell.length_b   1.000
_cell.length_c   1.000
_cell.angle_alpha   90.00
_cell.angle_beta   90.00
_cell.angle_gamma   90.00
#
_symmetry.space_group_name_H-M   'P 1'
#
loop_
_entity.id
_entity.type
_entity.pdbx_description
1 polymer ?
#
loop_
_entity_poly.entity_id
_entity_poly.type
_entity_poly.pdbx_seq_one_letter_code
_entity_poly.pdbx_strand_id
1 'polypeptide(L)'
;MSIDQYATAPKKATNVSLAEPLLAEAKALRINVSQAAEAGLARAVAEKRAALWVAENAEAFECWNAYVEKNGLPLAKYRTF
;
A
#
# COMPACT_ATOMS: atom_id res chain seq x y z
N MET A 1 -6.18 3.02 4.70
CA MET A 1 -6.16 1.56 4.49
C MET A 1 -5.17 1.00 5.49
N SER A 2 -5.67 0.40 6.59
CA SER A 2 -4.81 0.14 7.75
C SER A 2 -3.82 -0.99 7.48
N ILE A 3 -2.54 -0.70 7.68
CA ILE A 3 -1.43 -1.65 7.68
C ILE A 3 -1.51 -2.68 8.82
N ASP A 4 -2.41 -2.46 9.78
CA ASP A 4 -2.55 -3.27 10.99
C ASP A 4 -3.20 -4.64 10.74
N GLN A 5 -3.79 -4.87 9.56
CA GLN A 5 -4.49 -6.12 9.23
C GLN A 5 -3.58 -7.36 9.32
N TYR A 6 -2.27 -7.19 9.14
CA TYR A 6 -1.31 -8.29 9.11
C TYR A 6 -0.62 -8.52 10.48
N ALA A 7 -0.58 -7.51 11.35
CA ALA A 7 0.16 -7.56 12.61
C ALA A 7 -0.46 -8.53 13.65
N THR A 8 -1.78 -8.74 13.58
CA THR A 8 -2.53 -9.61 14.51
C THR A 8 -2.93 -10.96 13.90
N ALA A 9 -2.55 -11.23 12.66
CA ALA A 9 -2.93 -12.46 11.96
C ALA A 9 -2.06 -13.66 12.39
N PRO A 10 -2.61 -14.89 12.40
CA PRO A 10 -1.81 -16.09 12.68
C PRO A 10 -0.71 -16.26 11.63
N LYS A 11 0.53 -16.41 12.10
CA LYS A 11 1.71 -16.51 11.23
C LYS A 11 1.86 -17.93 10.68
N LYS A 12 1.98 -18.04 9.36
CA LYS A 12 2.30 -19.29 8.68
C LYS A 12 3.77 -19.30 8.28
N ALA A 13 4.50 -20.33 8.70
CA ALA A 13 5.87 -20.53 8.25
C ALA A 13 5.89 -20.76 6.73
N THR A 14 6.68 -19.94 6.03
CA THR A 14 6.82 -19.99 4.58
C THR A 14 8.31 -19.98 4.25
N ASN A 15 8.76 -20.93 3.43
CA ASN A 15 10.15 -20.95 2.97
C ASN A 15 10.34 -19.89 1.89
N VAL A 16 11.32 -19.01 2.07
CA VAL A 16 11.68 -17.95 1.13
C VAL A 16 13.18 -18.04 0.82
N SER A 17 13.53 -17.84 -0.45
CA SER A 17 14.92 -17.80 -0.91
C SER A 17 15.41 -16.36 -0.92
N LEU A 18 16.43 -16.06 -0.12
CA LEU A 18 17.09 -14.76 -0.04
C LEU A 18 18.59 -14.92 -0.32
N ALA A 19 19.23 -13.85 -0.76
CA ALA A 19 20.66 -13.86 -1.01
C ALA A 19 21.44 -14.17 0.27
N GLU A 20 22.37 -15.11 0.20
CA GLU A 20 23.26 -15.48 1.32
C GLU A 20 23.99 -14.28 1.96
N PRO A 21 24.61 -13.34 1.21
CA PRO A 21 25.27 -12.19 1.82
C PRO A 21 24.30 -11.30 2.61
N LEU A 22 23.06 -11.17 2.14
CA LEU A 22 22.02 -10.39 2.84
C LEU A 22 21.62 -11.06 4.16
N LEU A 23 21.52 -12.40 4.19
CA LEU A 23 21.23 -13.13 5.42
C LEU A 23 22.38 -13.04 6.43
N ALA A 24 23.61 -13.10 5.96
CA ALA A 24 24.80 -12.94 6.79
C ALA A 24 24.85 -11.54 7.42
N GLU A 25 24.59 -10.50 6.63
CA GLU A 25 24.52 -9.12 7.08
C GLU A 25 23.37 -8.89 8.08
N ALA A 26 22.16 -9.39 7.77
CA ALA A 26 21.02 -9.30 8.68
C ALA A 26 21.32 -9.97 10.03
N LYS A 27 21.99 -11.13 10.02
CA LYS A 27 22.41 -11.82 11.24
C LYS A 27 23.45 -11.02 12.02
N ALA A 28 24.44 -10.43 11.35
CA ALA A 28 25.45 -9.58 11.97
C ALA A 28 24.83 -8.34 12.65
N LEU A 29 23.81 -7.76 12.01
CA LEU A 29 23.05 -6.60 12.50
C LEU A 29 21.92 -6.97 13.48
N ARG A 30 21.74 -8.25 13.80
CA ARG A 30 20.65 -8.78 14.66
C ARG A 30 19.24 -8.38 14.18
N ILE A 31 19.06 -8.30 12.86
CA ILE A 31 17.78 -7.99 12.24
C ILE A 31 16.90 -9.25 12.25
N ASN A 32 15.64 -9.09 12.64
CA ASN A 32 14.65 -10.15 12.55
C ASN A 32 14.16 -10.27 11.10
N VAL A 33 14.74 -11.22 10.35
CA VAL A 33 14.43 -11.45 8.93
C VAL A 33 12.95 -11.71 8.70
N SER A 34 12.29 -12.49 9.56
CA SER A 34 10.87 -12.81 9.41
C SER A 34 9.99 -11.57 9.54
N GLN A 35 10.27 -10.71 10.53
CA GLN A 35 9.54 -9.45 10.71
C GLN A 35 9.80 -8.47 9.56
N ALA A 36 11.06 -8.36 9.12
CA ALA A 36 11.41 -7.49 7.99
C ALA A 36 10.77 -7.95 6.68
N ALA A 37 10.73 -9.27 6.42
CA ALA A 37 10.08 -9.86 5.26
C ALA A 37 8.56 -9.62 5.29
N GLU A 38 7.92 -9.78 6.46
CA GLU A 38 6.49 -9.52 6.65
C GLU A 38 6.15 -8.05 6.36
N ALA A 39 6.91 -7.11 6.92
CA ALA A 39 6.72 -5.67 6.67
C ALA A 39 6.96 -5.30 5.19
N GLY A 40 8.00 -5.85 4.58
CA GLY A 40 8.29 -5.63 3.16
C GLY A 40 7.19 -6.15 2.24
N LEU A 41 6.68 -7.35 2.52
CA LEU A 41 5.58 -7.95 1.77
C LEU A 41 4.28 -7.16 1.95
N ALA A 42 3.95 -6.75 3.18
CA ALA A 42 2.77 -5.92 3.45
C ALA A 42 2.80 -4.61 2.66
N ARG A 43 3.96 -3.95 2.60
CA ARG A 43 4.13 -2.72 1.80
C ARG A 43 3.92 -2.99 0.31
N ALA A 44 4.57 -4.01 -0.25
CA ALA A 44 4.43 -4.35 -1.67
C ALA A 44 2.98 -4.69 -2.06
N VAL A 45 2.26 -5.40 -1.18
CA VAL A 45 0.83 -5.70 -1.37
C VAL A 45 -0.01 -4.42 -1.34
N ALA A 46 0.24 -3.53 -0.38
CA ALA A 46 -0.48 -2.26 -0.27
C ALA A 46 -0.27 -1.38 -1.52
N GLU A 47 0.97 -1.26 -2.00
CA GLU A 47 1.31 -0.53 -3.22
C GLU A 47 0.60 -1.10 -4.45
N LYS A 48 0.61 -2.43 -4.61
CA LYS A 48 -0.08 -3.08 -5.73
C LYS A 48 -1.59 -2.91 -5.65
N ARG A 49 -2.19 -3.03 -4.46
CA ARG A 49 -3.63 -2.79 -4.29
C ARG A 49 -4.00 -1.35 -4.58
N ALA A 50 -3.19 -0.38 -4.16
CA ALA A 50 -3.41 1.02 -4.48
C ALA A 50 -3.34 1.26 -5.99
N ALA A 51 -2.35 0.70 -6.68
CA ALA A 51 -2.22 0.81 -8.13
C ALA A 51 -3.42 0.18 -8.87
N LEU A 52 -3.88 -1.01 -8.44
CA LEU A 52 -5.06 -1.65 -9.00
C LEU A 52 -6.32 -0.80 -8.77
N TRP A 53 -6.49 -0.27 -7.56
CA TRP A 53 -7.64 0.57 -7.24
C TRP A 53 -7.68 1.83 -8.11
N VAL A 54 -6.53 2.50 -8.31
CA VAL A 54 -6.44 3.65 -9.21
C VAL A 54 -6.82 3.27 -10.64
N ALA A 55 -6.33 2.14 -11.14
CA ALA A 55 -6.67 1.66 -12.49
C ALA A 55 -8.17 1.33 -12.62
N GLU A 56 -8.75 0.65 -11.63
CA GLU A 56 -10.18 0.30 -11.60
C GLU A 56 -11.10 1.53 -11.51
N ASN A 57 -10.64 2.60 -10.86
CA ASN A 57 -11.43 3.81 -10.64
C ASN A 57 -11.09 4.95 -11.60
N ALA A 58 -10.23 4.69 -12.61
CA ALA A 58 -9.80 5.69 -13.58
C ALA A 58 -10.99 6.35 -14.30
N GLU A 59 -11.96 5.56 -14.78
CA GLU A 59 -13.17 6.09 -15.42
C GLU A 59 -14.04 6.92 -14.46
N ALA A 60 -14.11 6.55 -13.18
CA ALA A 60 -14.85 7.31 -12.18
C ALA A 60 -14.20 8.67 -11.92
N PHE A 61 -12.86 8.72 -11.89
CA PHE A 61 -12.12 9.98 -11.79
C PHE A 61 -12.29 10.85 -13.03
N GLU A 62 -12.21 10.28 -14.23
CA GLU A 62 -12.45 11.02 -15.48
C GLU A 62 -13.86 11.60 -15.54
N CYS A 63 -14.87 10.81 -15.19
CA CYS A 63 -16.27 11.27 -15.13
C CYS A 63 -16.44 12.40 -14.12
N TRP A 64 -15.83 12.28 -12.93
CA TRP A 64 -15.88 13.31 -11.91
C TRP A 64 -15.13 14.59 -12.33
N ASN A 65 -13.96 14.45 -12.96
CA ASN A 65 -13.18 15.57 -13.47
C ASN A 65 -13.97 16.32 -14.55
N ALA A 66 -14.55 15.61 -15.51
CA ALA A 66 -15.40 16.20 -16.55
C ALA A 66 -16.64 16.90 -15.96
N TYR A 67 -17.22 16.34 -14.90
CA TYR A 67 -18.32 16.97 -14.18
C TYR A 67 -17.89 18.27 -13.49
N VAL A 68 -16.74 18.29 -12.82
CA VAL A 68 -16.20 19.48 -12.14
C VAL A 68 -15.76 20.55 -13.14
N GLU A 69 -15.14 20.19 -14.26
CA GLU A 69 -14.80 21.14 -15.33
C GLU A 69 -16.05 21.82 -15.90
N LYS A 70 -17.12 21.04 -16.12
CA LYS A 70 -18.36 21.55 -16.70
C LYS A 70 -19.22 22.34 -15.72
N ASN A 71 -19.29 21.92 -14.46
CA ASN A 71 -20.26 22.45 -13.49
C ASN A 71 -19.59 23.29 -12.38
N GLY A 72 -18.26 23.39 -12.39
CA GLY A 72 -17.49 23.93 -11.28
C GLY A 72 -17.47 23.00 -10.07
N LEU A 73 -16.74 23.41 -9.03
CA LEU A 73 -16.68 22.66 -7.79
C LEU A 73 -18.04 22.65 -7.08
N PRO A 74 -18.64 21.47 -6.85
CA PRO A 74 -19.87 21.39 -6.08
C PRO A 74 -19.67 22.01 -4.70
N LEU A 75 -20.67 22.77 -4.25
CA LEU A 75 -20.66 23.41 -2.92
C LEU A 75 -19.55 24.46 -2.71
N ALA A 76 -18.82 24.88 -3.76
CA ALA A 76 -17.86 25.99 -3.66
C ALA A 76 -18.47 27.27 -3.07
N LYS A 77 -19.77 27.48 -3.31
CA LYS A 77 -20.56 28.60 -2.73
C LYS A 77 -20.70 28.59 -1.20
N TYR A 78 -20.36 27.48 -0.54
CA TYR A 78 -20.37 27.36 0.93
C TYR A 78 -18.96 27.28 1.53
N ARG A 79 -17.92 27.45 0.70
CA ARG A 79 -16.53 27.46 1.16
C ARG A 79 -16.22 28.83 1.77
N THR A 80 -16.38 28.93 3.09
CA THR A 80 -15.92 30.06 3.89
C THR A 80 -14.47 29.77 4.31
N PHE A 81 -13.52 30.60 3.86
CA PHE A 81 -12.12 30.58 4.32
C PHE A 81 -12.01 31.18 5.72
#